data_AF-A0AAV3X9Q9-F1
#
_entry.id   AF-A0AAV3X9Q9-F1
#
_cell.length_a   1.000
_cell.length_b   1.000
_cell.length_c   1.000
_cell.angle_alpha   90.00
_cell.angle_beta   90.00
_cell.angle_gamma   90.00
#
_symmetry.space_group_name_H-M   'P 1'
#
loop_
_entity.id
_entity.type
_entity.pdbx_description
1 polymer ?
#
loop_
_entity_poly.entity_id
_entity_poly.type
_entity_poly.pdbx_seq_one_letter_code
_entity_poly.pdbx_strand_id
1 'polypeptide(L)'
;MVELADKFMAKKYYFYRAYLGSFPYNLVRSGNLAEYYQILTDFEFIAGKINHPDFGVQALIDDYDLVENPELLTHPEYNWQKVKALKLIQGSLRLSAHILAEDKTQLAGQLLGRLLSTYPDRS
;
A
#
# COMPACT_ATOMS: atom_id res chain seq x y z
N MET A 1 -33.61 16.43 2.41
CA MET A 1 -32.79 15.67 1.43
C MET A 1 -31.28 15.91 1.57
N VAL A 2 -30.82 17.08 2.03
CA VAL A 2 -29.38 17.39 2.24
C VAL A 2 -28.75 16.58 3.38
N GLU A 3 -29.39 16.52 4.55
CA GLU A 3 -28.87 15.84 5.75
C GLU A 3 -28.59 14.33 5.57
N LEU A 4 -29.44 13.64 4.79
CA LEU A 4 -29.26 12.22 4.51
C LEU A 4 -28.02 11.97 3.64
N ALA A 5 -27.81 12.81 2.61
CA ALA A 5 -26.66 12.72 1.73
C ALA A 5 -25.36 13.00 2.48
N ASP A 6 -25.34 14.01 3.36
CA ASP A 6 -24.17 14.36 4.17
C ASP A 6 -23.77 13.21 5.11
N LYS A 7 -24.75 12.58 5.77
CA LYS A 7 -24.51 11.41 6.63
C LYS A 7 -23.96 10.22 5.85
N PHE A 8 -24.46 9.99 4.63
CA PHE A 8 -23.93 8.93 3.77
C PHE A 8 -22.50 9.21 3.31
N MET A 9 -22.19 10.46 2.94
CA MET A 9 -20.85 10.85 2.51
C MET A 9 -19.84 10.78 3.65
N ALA A 10 -20.21 11.24 4.84
CA ALA A 10 -19.39 11.08 6.04
C ALA A 10 -19.10 9.61 6.31
N LYS A 11 -20.12 8.74 6.26
CA LYS A 11 -19.96 7.30 6.46
C LYS A 11 -19.00 6.67 5.42
N LYS A 12 -19.13 7.03 4.13
CA LYS A 12 -18.20 6.58 3.09
C LYS A 12 -16.77 7.04 3.35
N TYR A 13 -16.59 8.30 3.74
CA TYR A 13 -15.28 8.85 4.09
C TYR A 13 -14.64 8.11 5.27
N TYR A 14 -15.40 7.84 6.34
CA TYR A 14 -14.90 7.06 7.49
C TYR A 14 -14.47 5.65 7.10
N PHE A 15 -15.25 4.94 6.29
CA PHE A 15 -14.87 3.60 5.84
C PHE A 15 -13.65 3.63 4.93
N TYR A 16 -13.59 4.58 4.00
CA TYR A 16 -12.45 4.70 3.11
C TYR A 16 -11.17 5.02 3.88
N ARG A 17 -11.23 5.95 4.85
CA ARG A 17 -10.12 6.23 5.75
C ARG A 17 -9.71 5.01 6.57
N ALA A 18 -10.67 4.24 7.10
CA ALA A 18 -10.38 3.02 7.86
C ALA A 18 -9.74 1.92 6.99
N TYR A 19 -10.23 1.78 5.75
CA TYR A 19 -9.70 0.91 4.72
C TYR A 19 -8.26 1.27 4.36
N LEU A 20 -7.96 2.54 4.12
CA LEU A 20 -6.59 2.97 3.84
C LEU A 20 -5.68 2.91 5.07
N GLY A 21 -6.18 3.23 6.26
CA GLY A 21 -5.36 3.36 7.47
C GLY A 21 -5.10 2.01 8.15
N SER A 22 -6.15 1.41 8.72
CA SER A 22 -6.02 0.30 9.66
C SER A 22 -6.12 -1.09 9.02
N PHE A 23 -6.61 -1.17 7.79
CA PHE A 23 -6.89 -2.44 7.14
C PHE A 23 -5.65 -3.31 6.93
N PRO A 24 -4.50 -2.80 6.42
CA PRO A 24 -3.29 -3.63 6.25
C PRO A 24 -2.83 -4.26 7.57
N TYR A 25 -2.77 -3.48 8.64
CA TYR A 25 -2.46 -3.97 9.97
C TYR A 25 -3.45 -5.05 10.45
N ASN A 26 -4.75 -4.84 10.24
CA ASN A 26 -5.78 -5.81 10.63
C ASN A 26 -5.67 -7.13 9.86
N LEU A 27 -5.31 -7.09 8.57
CA LEU A 27 -5.10 -8.29 7.77
C LEU A 27 -3.92 -9.11 8.30
N VAL A 28 -2.79 -8.46 8.56
CA VAL A 28 -1.61 -9.13 9.15
C VAL A 28 -1.95 -9.71 10.53
N ARG A 29 -2.61 -8.93 11.40
CA ARG A 29 -3.01 -9.37 12.74
C ARG A 29 -4.00 -10.53 12.74
N SER A 30 -4.85 -10.63 11.72
CA SER A 30 -5.82 -11.73 11.57
C SER A 30 -5.28 -12.91 10.77
N GLY A 31 -4.03 -12.85 10.30
CA GLY A 31 -3.41 -13.90 9.49
C GLY A 31 -3.88 -13.93 8.02
N ASN A 32 -4.67 -12.96 7.56
CA ASN A 32 -5.15 -12.89 6.19
C ASN A 32 -4.07 -12.28 5.27
N LEU A 33 -3.01 -13.05 5.05
CA LEU A 33 -1.86 -12.59 4.28
C LEU A 33 -2.16 -12.56 2.78
N ALA A 34 -3.03 -13.46 2.30
CA ALA A 34 -3.46 -13.47 0.91
C ALA A 34 -4.04 -12.10 0.47
N GLU A 35 -4.97 -11.55 1.26
CA GLU A 35 -5.57 -10.24 1.01
C GLU A 35 -4.59 -9.10 1.28
N TYR A 36 -3.73 -9.21 2.30
CA TYR A 36 -2.67 -8.23 2.56
C TYR A 36 -1.75 -8.06 1.34
N TYR A 37 -1.32 -9.16 0.74
CA TYR A 37 -0.53 -9.12 -0.49
C TYR A 37 -1.31 -8.50 -1.64
N GLN A 38 -2.60 -8.80 -1.77
CA GLN A 38 -3.44 -8.27 -2.83
C GLN A 38 -3.52 -6.74 -2.74
N ILE A 39 -3.90 -6.19 -1.59
CA ILE A 39 -4.07 -4.74 -1.45
C ILE A 39 -2.75 -3.96 -1.63
N LEU A 40 -1.62 -4.51 -1.19
CA LEU A 40 -0.30 -3.88 -1.38
C LEU A 40 0.30 -4.11 -2.78
N THR A 41 -0.45 -4.73 -3.67
CA THR A 41 -0.15 -4.76 -5.11
C THR A 41 -1.23 -4.09 -5.96
N ASP A 42 -2.30 -3.62 -5.32
CA ASP A 42 -3.42 -2.95 -5.96
C ASP A 42 -3.11 -1.46 -6.13
N PHE A 43 -3.13 -0.99 -7.38
CA PHE A 43 -2.76 0.39 -7.67
C PHE A 43 -3.75 1.40 -7.09
N GLU A 44 -5.05 1.08 -7.05
CA GLU A 44 -6.08 1.97 -6.50
C GLU A 44 -5.91 2.14 -4.98
N PHE A 45 -5.54 1.07 -4.27
CA PHE A 45 -5.18 1.14 -2.86
C PHE A 45 -3.95 2.02 -2.63
N ILE A 46 -2.87 1.77 -3.38
CA ILE A 46 -1.60 2.52 -3.29
C ILE A 46 -1.84 4.00 -3.59
N ALA A 47 -2.48 4.32 -4.71
CA ALA A 47 -2.80 5.67 -5.12
C ALA A 47 -3.76 6.33 -4.13
N GLY A 48 -4.78 5.62 -3.67
CA GLY A 48 -5.72 6.08 -2.67
C GLY A 48 -5.03 6.49 -1.38
N LYS A 49 -4.14 5.64 -0.85
CA LYS A 49 -3.39 5.91 0.38
C LYS A 49 -2.45 7.10 0.25
N ILE A 50 -1.74 7.23 -0.87
CA ILE A 50 -0.83 8.36 -1.11
C ILE A 50 -1.60 9.68 -1.26
N ASN A 51 -2.74 9.66 -1.95
CA ASN A 51 -3.53 10.86 -2.24
C ASN A 51 -4.42 11.33 -1.08
N HIS A 52 -4.73 10.45 -0.13
CA HIS A 52 -5.58 10.79 1.00
C HIS A 52 -4.90 11.82 1.95
N PRO A 53 -5.63 12.84 2.45
CA PRO A 53 -5.07 13.93 3.26
C PRO A 53 -4.48 13.48 4.60
N ASP A 54 -5.02 12.42 5.20
CA ASP A 54 -4.54 11.89 6.49
C ASP A 54 -3.34 10.94 6.36
N PHE A 55 -2.95 10.61 5.14
CA PHE A 55 -1.91 9.63 4.83
C PHE A 55 -0.90 10.21 3.85
N GLY A 56 -0.09 9.35 3.25
CA GLY A 56 0.95 9.73 2.32
C GLY A 56 1.89 8.56 2.07
N VAL A 57 3.00 8.84 1.40
CA VAL A 57 3.96 7.81 1.00
C VAL A 57 4.57 7.09 2.21
N GLN A 58 4.88 7.82 3.30
CA GLN A 58 5.43 7.19 4.49
C GLN A 58 4.44 6.22 5.14
N ALA A 59 3.18 6.61 5.29
CA ALA A 59 2.15 5.75 5.85
C ALA A 59 1.93 4.47 5.00
N LEU A 60 2.12 4.55 3.69
CA LEU A 60 2.09 3.37 2.82
C LEU A 60 3.36 2.51 3.00
N ILE A 61 4.56 3.12 3.11
CA ILE A 61 5.80 2.39 3.38
C ILE A 61 5.71 1.61 4.69
N ASP A 62 5.11 2.20 5.71
CA ASP A 62 4.89 1.57 7.01
C ASP A 62 3.99 0.31 6.89
N ASP A 63 3.01 0.30 5.98
CA ASP A 63 2.22 -0.92 5.71
C ASP A 63 3.12 -2.02 5.15
N TYR A 64 4.02 -1.70 4.21
CA TYR A 64 4.94 -2.68 3.63
C TYR A 64 5.93 -3.25 4.67
N ASP A 65 6.24 -2.49 5.73
CA ASP A 65 7.11 -2.94 6.82
C ASP A 65 6.43 -3.99 7.72
N LEU A 66 5.10 -4.12 7.69
CA LEU A 66 4.38 -5.15 8.46
C LEU A 66 4.81 -6.59 8.09
N VAL A 67 5.29 -6.79 6.86
CA VAL A 67 5.78 -8.11 6.40
C VAL A 67 7.11 -8.52 7.05
N GLU A 68 7.79 -7.60 7.74
CA GLU A 68 9.02 -7.87 8.47
C GLU A 68 8.77 -8.52 9.84
N ASN A 69 7.52 -8.67 10.28
CA ASN A 69 7.20 -9.36 11.52
C ASN A 69 7.66 -10.84 11.45
N PRO A 70 8.63 -11.26 12.31
CA PRO A 70 9.13 -12.64 12.30
C PRO A 70 8.07 -13.70 12.57
N GLU A 71 6.98 -13.35 13.26
CA GLU A 71 5.86 -14.25 13.54
C GLU A 71 5.21 -14.78 12.25
N LEU A 72 5.28 -14.01 11.15
CA LEU A 72 4.69 -14.38 9.87
C LEU A 72 5.42 -15.52 9.17
N LEU A 73 6.71 -15.76 9.49
CA LEU A 73 7.53 -16.77 8.80
C LEU A 73 6.98 -18.20 8.93
N THR A 74 6.19 -18.45 9.97
CA THR A 74 5.57 -19.76 10.23
C THR A 74 4.11 -19.84 9.77
N HIS A 75 3.55 -18.73 9.27
CA HIS A 75 2.16 -18.68 8.86
C HIS A 75 1.92 -19.47 7.56
N PRO A 76 0.86 -20.29 7.45
CA PRO A 76 0.60 -21.12 6.26
C PRO A 76 0.47 -20.32 4.96
N GLU A 77 -0.04 -19.08 5.04
CA GLU A 77 -0.20 -18.20 3.88
C GLU A 77 1.06 -17.39 3.54
N TYR A 78 2.13 -17.50 4.34
CA TYR A 78 3.36 -16.76 4.08
C TYR A 78 3.98 -17.18 2.75
N ASN A 79 4.21 -16.21 1.88
CA ASN A 79 4.72 -16.46 0.54
C ASN A 79 5.94 -15.58 0.23
N TRP A 80 7.12 -16.18 0.21
CA TRP A 80 8.39 -15.48 -0.02
C TRP A 80 8.44 -14.72 -1.36
N GLN A 81 7.78 -15.22 -2.41
CA GLN A 81 7.74 -14.55 -3.71
C GLN A 81 6.90 -13.28 -3.64
N LYS A 82 5.75 -13.34 -2.97
CA LYS A 82 4.91 -12.17 -2.72
C LYS A 82 5.62 -11.16 -1.83
N VAL A 83 6.28 -11.60 -0.76
CA VAL A 83 7.11 -10.72 0.08
C VAL A 83 8.20 -10.03 -0.73
N LYS A 84 8.90 -10.76 -1.61
CA LYS A 84 9.91 -10.19 -2.49
C LYS A 84 9.32 -9.13 -3.43
N ALA A 85 8.15 -9.39 -4.02
CA ALA A 85 7.46 -8.41 -4.85
C ALA A 85 7.07 -7.15 -4.06
N LEU A 86 6.52 -7.32 -2.84
CA LEU A 86 6.22 -6.22 -1.94
C LEU A 86 7.46 -5.37 -1.63
N LYS A 87 8.62 -6.00 -1.37
CA LYS A 87 9.88 -5.29 -1.12
C LYS A 87 10.40 -4.51 -2.34
N LEU A 88 10.16 -4.98 -3.56
CA LEU A 88 10.49 -4.23 -4.77
C LEU A 88 9.64 -2.96 -4.92
N ILE A 89 8.33 -3.08 -4.67
CA ILE A 89 7.42 -1.93 -4.70
C ILE A 89 7.79 -0.94 -3.58
N GLN A 90 8.02 -1.44 -2.37
CA GLN A 90 8.46 -0.63 -1.24
C GLN A 90 9.77 0.12 -1.53
N GLY A 91 10.77 -0.56 -2.11
CA GLY A 91 12.02 0.06 -2.52
C GLY A 91 11.81 1.18 -3.54
N SER A 92 10.95 0.94 -4.53
CA SER A 92 10.57 1.94 -5.53
C SER A 92 9.90 3.16 -4.88
N LEU A 93 8.99 2.95 -3.92
CA LEU A 93 8.33 4.01 -3.17
C LEU A 93 9.31 4.81 -2.32
N ARG A 94 10.22 4.15 -1.59
CA ARG A 94 11.26 4.81 -0.77
C ARG A 94 12.15 5.71 -1.61
N LEU A 95 12.62 5.23 -2.77
CA LEU A 95 13.46 6.03 -3.65
C LEU A 95 12.70 7.22 -4.28
N SER A 96 11.38 7.10 -4.43
CA SER A 96 10.52 8.15 -5.00
C SER A 96 9.89 9.06 -3.96
N ALA A 97 10.11 8.82 -2.67
CA ALA A 97 9.30 9.43 -1.61
C ALA A 97 9.32 10.96 -1.65
N HIS A 98 10.48 11.56 -1.91
CA HIS A 98 10.63 13.01 -2.06
C HIS A 98 9.86 13.55 -3.28
N ILE A 99 9.95 12.89 -4.44
CA ILE A 99 9.22 13.28 -5.65
C ILE A 99 7.72 13.19 -5.43
N LEU A 100 7.25 12.09 -4.81
CA LEU A 100 5.84 11.85 -4.56
C LEU A 100 5.26 12.71 -3.44
N ALA A 101 6.10 13.25 -2.55
CA ALA A 101 5.69 14.23 -1.56
C ALA A 101 5.39 15.59 -2.22
N GLU A 102 6.12 15.94 -3.28
CA GLU A 102 5.91 17.16 -4.06
C GLU A 102 4.80 17.00 -5.10
N ASP A 103 4.80 15.88 -5.83
CA ASP A 103 3.89 15.62 -6.94
C ASP A 103 3.43 14.15 -6.98
N LYS A 104 2.26 13.91 -6.39
CA LYS A 104 1.62 12.59 -6.32
C LYS A 104 1.17 12.07 -7.69
N THR A 105 1.05 12.93 -8.71
CA THR A 105 0.64 12.51 -10.06
C THR A 105 1.73 11.68 -10.74
N GLN A 106 2.99 11.79 -10.27
CA GLN A 106 4.11 11.01 -10.79
C GLN A 106 4.15 9.56 -10.29
N LEU A 107 3.22 9.12 -9.44
CA LEU A 107 3.20 7.77 -8.86
C LEU A 107 3.40 6.67 -9.91
N ALA A 108 2.60 6.69 -10.98
CA ALA A 108 2.67 5.67 -12.01
C ALA A 108 4.04 5.66 -12.73
N GLY A 109 4.55 6.83 -13.11
CA GLY A 109 5.84 6.97 -13.78
C GLY A 109 7.01 6.56 -12.90
N GLN A 110 6.99 6.94 -11.63
CA GLN A 110 8.02 6.59 -10.65
C GLN A 110 8.04 5.09 -10.35
N LEU A 111 6.87 4.46 -10.16
CA LEU A 111 6.79 3.01 -9.97
C LEU A 111 7.27 2.26 -11.21
N LEU A 112 6.78 2.61 -12.40
CA LEU A 112 7.16 1.96 -13.64
C LEU A 112 8.68 2.05 -13.90
N GLY A 113 9.23 3.26 -13.83
CA GLY A 113 10.66 3.50 -14.10
C GLY A 113 11.57 2.74 -13.14
N ARG A 114 11.23 2.72 -11.85
CA ARG A 114 12.05 2.06 -10.83
C ARG A 114 11.94 0.55 -10.86
N LEU A 115 10.73 0.01 -11.00
CA LEU A 115 10.52 -1.43 -11.08
C LEU A 115 11.25 -2.03 -12.31
N LEU A 116 11.18 -1.36 -13.47
CA LEU A 116 11.93 -1.76 -14.67
C LEU A 116 13.44 -1.64 -14.46
N SER A 117 13.93 -0.58 -13.79
CA SER A 117 15.36 -0.41 -13.51
C SER A 117 15.92 -1.48 -12.56
N THR A 118 15.09 -2.02 -11.65
CA THR A 118 15.47 -3.14 -10.77
C THR A 118 15.52 -4.50 -11.46
N TYR A 119 15.07 -4.62 -12.71
CA TYR A 119 15.19 -5.81 -13.54
C TYR A 119 16.07 -5.51 -14.77
N PRO A 120 17.39 -5.35 -14.61
CA PRO A 120 18.28 -5.42 -15.76
C PRO A 120 18.22 -6.85 -16.28
N ASP A 121 17.76 -6.97 -17.53
CA ASP A 121 17.78 -8.13 -18.41
C ASP A 121 18.77 -9.21 -17.95
N ARG A 122 18.25 -10.33 -17.41
CA ARG A 122 19.04 -11.56 -17.30
C ARG A 122 18.95 -12.25 -18.66
N SER A 123 19.85 -11.83 -19.54
CA SER A 123 20.30 -12.63 -20.69
C SER A 123 20.92 -13.95 -20.22
#